data_AF-A0A2A5DLE3-F1
#
_entry.id   AF-A0A2A5DLE3-F1
#
_cell.length_a   1.000
_cell.length_b   1.000
_cell.length_c   1.000
_cell.angle_alpha   90.00
_cell.angle_beta   90.00
_cell.angle_gamma   90.00
#
_symmetry.space_group_name_H-M   'P 1'
#
loop_
_entity.id
_entity.type
_entity.pdbx_description
1 polymer ?
#
loop_
_entity_poly.entity_id
_entity_poly.type
_entity_poly.pdbx_seq_one_letter_code
_entity_poly.pdbx_strand_id
1 'polypeptide(L)'
;METPMRKLITIATVLSVMVALLGTVWIVRTLGEKDAADALFSESRDVEDLARADDGKIDPLKLAYANYEKGALVKAAKQYQELAENGDPVGQRNLGFLYQRGHGVNRNNATAMMWYLKAAEQGHRAAYNNIGFLYVAGLGVEQDFVQAHLWYTKAVVAGSKEGKRLRSVIQKKMTDDQVAAAEKLEMENGLKEEIF
;
A
#
# COMPACT_ATOMS: atom_id res chain seq x y z
N MET A 1 14.73 30.93 -32.41
CA MET A 1 14.58 31.65 -31.13
C MET A 1 13.98 30.70 -30.11
N GLU A 2 14.79 30.14 -29.21
CA GLU A 2 14.26 29.29 -28.13
C GLU A 2 13.65 30.16 -27.02
N THR A 3 12.46 29.77 -26.54
CA THR A 3 11.71 30.51 -25.53
C THR A 3 12.35 30.39 -24.14
N PRO A 4 12.33 31.47 -23.32
CA PRO A 4 13.01 31.53 -22.02
C PRO A 4 12.54 30.44 -21.02
N MET A 5 11.35 29.86 -21.20
CA MET A 5 10.84 28.77 -20.35
C MET A 5 11.62 27.45 -20.51
N ARG A 6 12.19 27.13 -21.67
CA ARG A 6 12.97 25.89 -21.84
C ARG A 6 14.28 25.90 -21.06
N LYS A 7 14.90 27.07 -20.88
CA LYS A 7 16.16 27.22 -20.14
C LYS A 7 16.00 26.98 -18.63
N LEU A 8 14.85 27.34 -18.06
CA LEU A 8 14.58 27.18 -16.63
C LEU A 8 14.34 25.71 -16.22
N ILE A 9 13.69 24.92 -17.08
CA ILE A 9 13.46 23.49 -16.83
C ILE A 9 14.79 22.73 -16.83
N THR A 10 15.69 23.03 -17.78
CA THR A 10 17.02 22.41 -17.86
C THR A 10 17.90 22.73 -16.65
N ILE A 11 17.85 23.96 -16.14
CA ILE A 11 18.64 24.36 -14.96
C ILE A 11 18.14 23.65 -13.69
N ALA A 12 16.83 23.47 -13.53
CA ALA A 12 16.28 22.77 -12.36
C ALA A 12 16.62 21.27 -12.35
N THR A 13 16.70 20.62 -13.51
CA THR A 13 17.11 19.20 -13.59
C THR A 13 18.60 19.03 -13.32
N VAL A 14 19.42 19.95 -13.83
CA VAL A 14 20.87 19.97 -13.56
C VAL A 14 21.15 20.25 -12.08
N LEU A 15 20.38 21.13 -11.42
CA LEU A 15 20.54 21.42 -9.99
C LEU A 15 20.18 20.22 -9.11
N SER A 16 19.17 19.43 -9.47
CA SER A 16 18.78 18.22 -8.72
C SER A 16 19.84 17.11 -8.85
N VAL A 17 20.40 16.93 -10.05
CA VAL A 17 21.53 16.02 -10.30
C VAL A 17 22.80 16.54 -9.62
N MET A 18 23.03 17.85 -9.59
CA MET A 18 24.16 18.45 -8.88
C MET A 18 24.04 18.38 -7.36
N VAL A 19 22.85 18.45 -6.76
CA VAL A 19 22.69 18.27 -5.30
C VAL A 19 22.97 16.81 -4.89
N ALA A 20 22.54 15.84 -5.71
CA ALA A 20 22.93 14.44 -5.52
C ALA A 20 24.44 14.22 -5.72
N LEU A 21 25.04 14.87 -6.73
CA LEU A 21 26.48 14.83 -6.97
C LEU A 21 27.28 15.59 -5.90
N LEU A 22 26.75 16.65 -5.29
CA LEU A 22 27.44 17.39 -4.24
C LEU A 22 27.41 16.61 -2.91
N GLY A 23 26.32 15.89 -2.63
CA GLY A 23 26.26 14.93 -1.52
C GLY A 23 27.28 13.80 -1.68
N THR A 24 27.33 13.18 -2.86
CA THR A 24 28.35 12.14 -3.15
C THR A 24 29.76 12.71 -3.22
N VAL A 25 29.97 13.92 -3.74
CA VAL A 25 31.29 14.58 -3.79
C VAL A 25 31.77 15.00 -2.40
N TRP A 26 30.92 15.49 -1.49
CA TRP A 26 31.32 15.78 -0.11
C TRP A 26 31.67 14.49 0.64
N ILE A 27 30.89 13.42 0.45
CA ILE A 27 31.18 12.10 1.02
C ILE A 27 32.48 11.52 0.43
N VAL A 28 32.69 11.54 -0.89
CA VAL A 28 33.91 11.06 -1.59
C VAL A 28 35.14 11.93 -1.31
N ARG A 29 34.96 13.20 -0.94
CA ARG A 29 36.06 14.09 -0.53
C ARG A 29 36.44 13.91 0.94
N THR A 30 35.55 13.34 1.75
CA THR A 30 35.74 13.13 3.21
C THR A 30 36.14 11.69 3.52
N LEU A 31 35.58 10.73 2.79
CA LEU A 31 35.87 9.30 2.80
C LEU A 31 36.52 8.97 1.46
N GLY A 32 37.57 8.13 1.43
CA GLY A 32 38.16 7.71 0.15
C GLY A 32 37.12 7.11 -0.80
N GLU A 33 37.35 7.14 -2.11
CA GLU A 33 36.39 6.70 -3.14
C GLU A 33 35.83 5.28 -2.87
N LYS A 34 36.66 4.40 -2.32
CA LYS A 34 36.28 3.05 -1.88
C LYS A 34 35.35 3.07 -0.66
N ASP A 35 35.65 3.87 0.35
CA ASP A 35 34.87 3.96 1.59
C ASP A 35 33.52 4.66 1.36
N ALA A 36 33.47 5.63 0.45
CA ALA A 36 32.25 6.28 0.00
C ALA A 36 31.36 5.33 -0.80
N ALA A 37 31.95 4.53 -1.69
CA ALA A 37 31.25 3.46 -2.38
C ALA A 37 30.73 2.42 -1.39
N ASP A 38 31.58 1.91 -0.49
CA ASP A 38 31.19 0.90 0.49
C ASP A 38 30.08 1.40 1.43
N ALA A 39 30.06 2.68 1.81
CA ALA A 39 28.98 3.28 2.61
C ALA A 39 27.65 3.41 1.84
N LEU A 40 27.70 3.78 0.55
CA LEU A 40 26.50 3.86 -0.30
C LEU A 40 25.96 2.46 -0.63
N PHE A 41 26.86 1.50 -0.87
CA PHE A 41 26.50 0.13 -1.21
C PHE A 41 26.15 -0.71 0.02
N SER A 42 26.65 -0.39 1.21
CA SER A 42 26.27 -1.11 2.45
C SER A 42 24.78 -0.98 2.72
N GLU A 43 24.22 0.23 2.60
CA GLU A 43 22.79 0.45 2.81
C GLU A 43 21.94 -0.32 1.79
N SER A 44 22.38 -0.40 0.52
CA SER A 44 21.69 -1.21 -0.49
C SER A 44 21.81 -2.72 -0.24
N ARG A 45 22.96 -3.19 0.27
CA ARG A 45 23.24 -4.60 0.54
C ARG A 45 22.44 -5.11 1.72
N ASP A 46 22.27 -4.30 2.76
CA ASP A 46 21.47 -4.64 3.94
C ASP A 46 20.01 -4.94 3.58
N VAL A 47 19.41 -4.17 2.65
CA VAL A 47 18.02 -4.38 2.23
C VAL A 47 17.86 -5.65 1.38
N GLU A 48 18.85 -5.95 0.54
CA GLU A 48 18.85 -7.15 -0.29
C GLU A 48 19.07 -8.42 0.54
N ASP A 49 19.95 -8.36 1.54
CA ASP A 49 20.20 -9.47 2.45
C ASP A 49 18.95 -9.82 3.27
N LEU A 50 18.20 -8.81 3.74
CA LEU A 50 16.90 -8.98 4.40
C LEU A 50 15.82 -9.56 3.48
N ALA A 51 15.97 -9.37 2.17
CA ALA A 51 15.02 -9.82 1.16
C ALA A 51 15.34 -11.21 0.59
N ARG A 52 16.45 -11.83 0.97
CA ARG A 52 16.79 -13.17 0.47
C ARG A 52 15.83 -14.24 1.01
N ALA A 53 15.44 -15.14 0.13
CA ALA A 53 14.77 -16.40 0.45
C ALA A 53 15.81 -17.48 0.77
N ASP A 54 15.34 -18.64 1.24
CA ASP A 54 16.19 -19.77 1.63
C ASP A 54 17.01 -20.33 0.44
N ASP A 55 16.56 -20.10 -0.79
CA ASP A 55 17.25 -20.47 -2.03
C ASP A 55 18.30 -19.44 -2.48
N GLY A 56 18.53 -18.38 -1.69
CA GLY A 56 19.48 -17.31 -1.96
C GLY A 56 18.99 -16.26 -2.96
N LYS A 57 17.80 -16.43 -3.57
CA LYS A 57 17.22 -15.43 -4.46
C LYS A 57 16.54 -14.33 -3.66
N ILE A 58 16.46 -13.15 -4.25
CA ILE A 58 15.74 -12.03 -3.68
C ILE A 58 14.24 -12.24 -3.91
N ASP A 59 13.48 -12.32 -2.82
CA ASP A 59 12.02 -12.30 -2.85
C ASP A 59 11.56 -10.85 -3.11
N PRO A 60 10.86 -10.57 -4.24
CA PRO A 60 10.47 -9.21 -4.59
C PRO A 60 9.53 -8.56 -3.57
N LEU A 61 8.68 -9.35 -2.90
CA LEU A 61 7.76 -8.86 -1.88
C LEU A 61 8.51 -8.49 -0.60
N LYS A 62 9.47 -9.33 -0.17
CA LYS A 62 10.34 -9.01 0.97
C LYS A 62 11.20 -7.79 0.68
N LEU A 63 11.70 -7.65 -0.54
CA LEU A 63 12.47 -6.48 -0.95
C LEU A 63 11.63 -5.20 -0.90
N ALA A 64 10.41 -5.23 -1.42
CA ALA A 64 9.49 -4.11 -1.35
C ALA A 64 9.18 -3.71 0.10
N TYR A 65 8.96 -4.71 0.96
CA TYR A 65 8.74 -4.49 2.39
C TYR A 65 9.96 -3.89 3.09
N ALA A 66 11.15 -4.43 2.84
CA ALA A 66 12.37 -3.93 3.45
C ALA A 66 12.68 -2.48 2.99
N ASN A 67 12.47 -2.14 1.72
CA ASN A 67 12.57 -0.75 1.24
C ASN A 67 11.53 0.16 1.91
N TYR A 68 10.31 -0.34 2.15
CA TYR A 68 9.28 0.42 2.84
C TYR A 68 9.68 0.72 4.29
N GLU A 69 10.14 -0.28 5.04
CA GLU A 69 10.59 -0.14 6.44
C GLU A 69 11.80 0.79 6.58
N LYS A 70 12.71 0.79 5.60
CA LYS A 70 13.85 1.71 5.54
C LYS A 70 13.49 3.13 5.10
N GLY A 71 12.21 3.40 4.79
CA GLY A 71 11.75 4.73 4.39
C GLY A 71 12.03 5.07 2.92
N ALA A 72 12.49 4.12 2.10
CA ALA A 72 12.64 4.29 0.65
C ALA A 72 11.28 4.18 -0.07
N LEU A 73 10.33 5.04 0.32
CA LEU A 73 8.91 4.90 0.00
C LEU A 73 8.60 4.92 -1.50
N VAL A 74 9.27 5.79 -2.28
CA VAL A 74 9.07 5.86 -3.75
C VAL A 74 9.52 4.56 -4.42
N LYS A 75 10.64 4.00 -3.97
CA LYS A 75 11.17 2.72 -4.47
C LYS A 75 10.24 1.57 -4.11
N ALA A 76 9.81 1.50 -2.85
CA ALA A 76 8.85 0.51 -2.37
C ALA A 76 7.52 0.59 -3.15
N ALA A 77 7.02 1.81 -3.39
CA ALA A 77 5.81 2.03 -4.17
C ALA A 77 5.91 1.47 -5.59
N LYS A 78 7.03 1.73 -6.27
CA LYS A 78 7.28 1.18 -7.61
C LYS A 78 7.31 -0.36 -7.58
N GLN A 79 7.95 -0.95 -6.59
CA GLN A 79 8.01 -2.42 -6.46
C GLN A 79 6.64 -3.04 -6.17
N TYR A 80 5.85 -2.42 -5.28
CA TYR A 80 4.47 -2.86 -5.05
C TYR A 80 3.57 -2.64 -6.27
N GLN A 81 3.81 -1.60 -7.08
CA GLN A 81 3.15 -1.40 -8.37
C GLN A 81 3.42 -2.59 -9.30
N GLU A 82 4.68 -2.95 -9.50
CA GLU A 82 5.07 -4.09 -10.34
C GLU A 82 4.45 -5.41 -9.85
N LEU A 83 4.50 -5.68 -8.54
CA LEU A 83 3.85 -6.85 -7.93
C LEU A 83 2.34 -6.85 -8.16
N ALA A 84 1.68 -5.72 -7.95
CA ALA A 84 0.23 -5.59 -8.08
C ALA A 84 -0.25 -5.78 -9.53
N GLU A 85 0.51 -5.24 -10.49
CA GLU A 85 0.28 -5.38 -11.92
C GLU A 85 0.49 -6.82 -12.39
N ASN A 86 1.43 -7.55 -11.78
CA ASN A 86 1.62 -8.98 -11.99
C ASN A 86 0.57 -9.86 -11.28
N GLY A 87 -0.42 -9.26 -10.64
CA GLY A 87 -1.53 -9.97 -10.00
C GLY A 87 -1.27 -10.41 -8.56
N ASP A 88 -0.13 -10.09 -7.95
CA ASP A 88 0.15 -10.50 -6.58
C ASP A 88 -0.83 -9.83 -5.59
N PRO A 89 -1.66 -10.60 -4.84
CA PRO A 89 -2.68 -10.03 -3.97
C PRO A 89 -2.11 -9.26 -2.77
N VAL A 90 -0.90 -9.60 -2.32
CA VAL A 90 -0.23 -8.89 -1.23
C VAL A 90 0.30 -7.55 -1.74
N GLY A 91 0.89 -7.52 -2.94
CA GLY A 91 1.30 -6.33 -3.67
C GLY A 91 0.13 -5.40 -3.93
N GLN A 92 -1.00 -5.91 -4.43
CA GLN A 92 -2.23 -5.14 -4.62
C GLN A 92 -2.71 -4.51 -3.30
N ARG A 93 -2.77 -5.30 -2.21
CA ARG A 93 -3.15 -4.76 -0.90
C ARG A 93 -2.17 -3.69 -0.42
N ASN A 94 -0.87 -3.91 -0.54
CA ASN A 94 0.12 -2.95 -0.06
C ASN A 94 0.12 -1.67 -0.90
N LEU A 95 -0.02 -1.78 -2.23
CA LEU A 95 -0.15 -0.62 -3.10
C LEU A 95 -1.40 0.20 -2.76
N GLY A 96 -2.54 -0.45 -2.49
CA GLY A 96 -3.73 0.21 -1.99
C GLY A 96 -3.46 1.00 -0.70
N PHE A 97 -2.70 0.41 0.23
CA PHE A 97 -2.28 1.09 1.45
C PHE A 97 -1.38 2.30 1.21
N LEU A 98 -0.44 2.21 0.27
CA LEU A 98 0.40 3.33 -0.11
C LEU A 98 -0.41 4.49 -0.68
N TYR A 99 -1.38 4.22 -1.56
CA TYR A 99 -2.29 5.25 -2.06
C TYR A 99 -3.20 5.83 -0.97
N GLN A 100 -3.67 5.02 -0.01
CA GLN A 100 -4.46 5.51 1.12
C GLN A 100 -3.67 6.48 2.01
N ARG A 101 -2.37 6.20 2.22
CA ARG A 101 -1.49 6.97 3.11
C ARG A 101 -0.71 8.09 2.40
N GLY A 102 -0.57 8.01 1.09
CA GLY A 102 0.34 8.89 0.33
C GLY A 102 1.82 8.54 0.52
N HIS A 103 2.13 7.26 0.77
CA HIS A 103 3.51 6.82 1.00
C HIS A 103 4.20 6.52 -0.33
N GLY A 104 5.11 7.39 -0.76
CA GLY A 104 5.84 7.22 -2.03
C GLY A 104 4.98 7.46 -3.29
N VAL A 105 3.70 7.77 -3.11
CA VAL A 105 2.72 8.10 -4.15
C VAL A 105 1.83 9.24 -3.67
N ASN A 106 1.18 9.95 -4.59
CA ASN A 106 0.16 10.92 -4.22
C ASN A 106 -1.04 10.20 -3.60
N ARG A 107 -1.51 10.70 -2.46
CA ARG A 107 -2.64 10.11 -1.74
C ARG A 107 -3.88 10.10 -2.62
N ASN A 108 -4.49 8.93 -2.80
CA ASN A 108 -5.72 8.75 -3.56
C ASN A 108 -6.53 7.57 -3.02
N ASN A 109 -7.59 7.84 -2.26
CA ASN A 109 -8.39 6.78 -1.65
C ASN A 109 -9.24 6.00 -2.67
N ALA A 110 -9.61 6.59 -3.82
CA ALA A 110 -10.33 5.88 -4.87
C ALA A 110 -9.41 4.84 -5.54
N THR A 111 -8.15 5.20 -5.79
CA THR A 111 -7.13 4.25 -6.26
C THR A 111 -6.83 3.19 -5.20
N ALA A 112 -6.81 3.55 -3.92
CA ALA A 112 -6.68 2.59 -2.83
C ALA A 112 -7.82 1.56 -2.84
N MET A 113 -9.07 2.03 -2.94
CA MET A 113 -10.26 1.18 -3.05
C MET A 113 -10.14 0.20 -4.21
N MET A 114 -9.77 0.68 -5.40
CA MET A 114 -9.59 -0.17 -6.59
C MET A 114 -8.59 -1.31 -6.35
N TRP A 115 -7.42 -1.01 -5.76
CA TRP A 115 -6.41 -2.04 -5.49
C TRP A 115 -6.81 -3.00 -4.39
N TYR A 116 -7.51 -2.53 -3.35
CA TYR A 116 -8.07 -3.42 -2.34
C TYR A 116 -9.14 -4.35 -2.90
N LEU A 117 -10.01 -3.87 -3.80
CA LEU A 117 -11.02 -4.72 -4.45
C LEU A 117 -10.36 -5.84 -5.25
N LYS A 118 -9.33 -5.55 -6.05
CA LYS A 118 -8.56 -6.58 -6.77
C LYS A 118 -7.95 -7.62 -5.83
N ALA A 119 -7.37 -7.20 -4.71
CA ALA A 119 -6.83 -8.13 -3.72
C ALA A 119 -7.93 -8.98 -3.06
N ALA A 120 -9.09 -8.36 -2.78
CA ALA A 120 -10.24 -9.01 -2.17
C ALA A 120 -10.91 -10.04 -3.09
N GLU A 121 -10.95 -9.79 -4.40
CA GLU A 121 -11.40 -10.74 -5.44
C GLU A 121 -10.55 -12.01 -5.44
N GLN A 122 -9.27 -11.90 -5.08
CA GLN A 122 -8.35 -13.02 -4.94
C GLN A 122 -8.35 -13.67 -3.53
N GLY A 123 -9.30 -13.28 -2.67
CA GLY A 123 -9.40 -13.84 -1.31
C GLY A 123 -8.42 -13.25 -0.29
N HIS A 124 -7.75 -12.13 -0.59
CA HIS A 124 -6.81 -11.53 0.35
C HIS A 124 -7.52 -10.92 1.56
N ARG A 125 -7.53 -11.67 2.66
CA ARG A 125 -8.31 -11.39 3.89
C ARG A 125 -8.16 -9.98 4.45
N ALA A 126 -6.95 -9.42 4.46
CA ALA A 126 -6.75 -8.06 5.01
C ALA A 126 -7.36 -6.96 4.11
N ALA A 127 -7.60 -7.24 2.83
CA ALA A 127 -8.20 -6.28 1.91
C ALA A 127 -9.67 -6.02 2.27
N TYR A 128 -10.42 -7.05 2.71
CA TYR A 128 -11.78 -6.90 3.21
C TYR A 128 -11.89 -5.87 4.33
N ASN A 129 -10.97 -5.92 5.30
CA ASN A 129 -10.94 -4.96 6.40
C ASN A 129 -10.64 -3.53 5.93
N ASN A 130 -9.72 -3.38 4.98
CA ASN A 130 -9.36 -2.07 4.44
C ASN A 130 -10.53 -1.47 3.64
N ILE A 131 -11.24 -2.27 2.83
CA ILE A 131 -12.43 -1.82 2.09
C ILE A 131 -13.52 -1.38 3.07
N GLY A 132 -13.82 -2.20 4.08
CA GLY A 132 -14.79 -1.83 5.12
C GLY A 132 -14.42 -0.51 5.79
N PHE A 133 -13.14 -0.28 6.07
CA PHE A 133 -12.68 0.99 6.63
C PHE A 133 -12.91 2.17 5.69
N LEU A 134 -12.67 2.03 4.38
CA LEU A 134 -12.91 3.11 3.42
C LEU A 134 -14.40 3.52 3.38
N TYR A 135 -15.31 2.54 3.47
CA TYR A 135 -16.75 2.81 3.59
C TYR A 135 -17.12 3.46 4.93
N VAL A 136 -16.56 3.02 6.06
CA VAL A 136 -16.79 3.66 7.36
C VAL A 136 -16.33 5.13 7.34
N ALA A 137 -15.20 5.40 6.69
CA ALA A 137 -14.59 6.72 6.71
C ALA A 137 -15.05 7.64 5.56
N GLY A 138 -15.82 7.13 4.59
CA GLY A 138 -16.19 7.89 3.38
C GLY A 138 -14.97 8.31 2.55
N LEU A 139 -13.96 7.44 2.47
CA LEU A 139 -12.67 7.75 1.82
C LEU A 139 -12.61 7.15 0.43
N GLY A 140 -12.75 8.00 -0.60
CA GLY A 140 -12.73 7.56 -2.00
C GLY A 140 -14.04 6.90 -2.46
N VAL A 141 -14.98 6.72 -1.53
CA VAL A 141 -16.37 6.29 -1.72
C VAL A 141 -17.24 7.06 -0.74
N GLU A 142 -18.54 7.14 -0.99
CA GLU A 142 -19.48 7.69 -0.01
C GLU A 142 -19.49 6.83 1.26
N GLN A 143 -19.73 7.46 2.41
CA GLN A 143 -19.82 6.73 3.66
C GLN A 143 -21.06 5.83 3.65
N ASP A 144 -20.85 4.53 3.91
CA ASP A 144 -21.93 3.55 3.93
C ASP A 144 -21.64 2.46 4.98
N PHE A 145 -22.37 2.51 6.10
CA PHE A 145 -22.21 1.53 7.17
C PHE A 145 -22.76 0.15 6.81
N VAL A 146 -23.73 0.05 5.91
CA VAL A 146 -24.26 -1.23 5.43
C VAL A 146 -23.20 -1.95 4.59
N GLN A 147 -22.57 -1.23 3.65
CA GLN A 147 -21.46 -1.78 2.88
C GLN A 147 -20.26 -2.13 3.76
N ALA A 148 -19.90 -1.25 4.71
CA ALA A 148 -18.85 -1.55 5.68
C ALA A 148 -19.14 -2.84 6.47
N HIS A 149 -20.37 -3.01 6.96
CA HIS A 149 -20.81 -4.23 7.64
C HIS A 149 -20.59 -5.46 6.77
N LEU A 150 -21.06 -5.44 5.52
CA LEU A 150 -20.91 -6.55 4.58
C LEU A 150 -19.44 -6.90 4.31
N TRP A 151 -18.58 -5.91 4.12
CA TRP A 151 -17.14 -6.16 3.92
C TRP A 151 -16.47 -6.75 5.17
N TYR A 152 -16.85 -6.32 6.37
CA TYR A 152 -16.37 -6.95 7.60
C TYR A 152 -16.95 -8.35 7.81
N THR A 153 -18.19 -8.62 7.37
CA THR A 153 -18.76 -9.98 7.38
C THR A 153 -17.97 -10.90 6.44
N LYS A 154 -17.62 -10.45 5.23
CA LYS A 154 -16.71 -11.18 4.34
C LYS A 154 -15.35 -11.46 5.01
N ALA A 155 -14.82 -10.48 5.75
CA ALA A 155 -13.60 -10.68 6.53
C ALA A 155 -13.76 -11.75 7.61
N VAL A 156 -14.91 -11.80 8.30
CA VAL A 156 -15.22 -12.81 9.33
C VAL A 156 -15.30 -14.20 8.72
N VAL A 157 -16.03 -14.34 7.61
CA VAL A 157 -16.14 -15.61 6.85
C VAL A 157 -14.75 -16.11 6.44
N ALA A 158 -13.86 -15.20 6.03
CA ALA A 158 -12.47 -15.54 5.72
C ALA A 158 -11.57 -15.77 6.97
N GLY A 159 -12.13 -15.81 8.19
CA GLY A 159 -11.43 -16.09 9.44
C GLY A 159 -10.73 -14.89 10.09
N SER A 160 -11.08 -13.65 9.73
CA SER A 160 -10.49 -12.44 10.32
C SER A 160 -11.09 -12.12 11.70
N LYS A 161 -10.29 -12.25 12.76
CA LYS A 161 -10.64 -11.79 14.12
C LYS A 161 -10.87 -10.28 14.17
N GLU A 162 -10.07 -9.52 13.41
CA GLU A 162 -10.22 -8.06 13.33
C GLU A 162 -11.52 -7.68 12.62
N GLY A 163 -11.88 -8.40 11.54
CA GLY A 163 -13.18 -8.23 10.88
C GLY A 163 -14.35 -8.41 11.85
N LYS A 164 -14.29 -9.42 12.72
CA LYS A 164 -15.31 -9.65 13.76
C LYS A 164 -15.42 -8.46 14.71
N ARG A 165 -14.29 -7.93 15.18
CA ARG A 165 -14.25 -6.76 16.06
C ARG A 165 -14.85 -5.53 15.36
N LEU A 166 -14.41 -5.23 14.14
CA LEU A 166 -14.85 -4.07 13.37
C LEU A 166 -16.34 -4.14 13.03
N ARG A 167 -16.85 -5.32 12.64
CA ARG A 167 -18.28 -5.58 12.44
C ARG A 167 -19.09 -5.24 13.69
N SER A 168 -18.67 -5.72 14.87
CA SER A 168 -19.36 -5.41 16.12
C SER A 168 -19.30 -3.92 16.50
N VAL A 169 -18.24 -3.22 16.14
CA VAL A 169 -18.10 -1.77 16.39
C VAL A 169 -19.07 -0.98 15.52
N ILE A 170 -19.14 -1.29 14.24
CA ILE A 170 -20.01 -0.55 13.31
C ILE A 170 -21.48 -0.90 13.51
N GLN A 171 -21.81 -2.13 13.92
CA GLN A 171 -23.19 -2.54 14.20
C GLN A 171 -23.84 -1.63 15.26
N LYS A 172 -23.07 -1.20 16.27
CA LYS A 172 -23.54 -0.28 17.32
C LYS A 172 -23.79 1.16 16.83
N LYS A 173 -23.30 1.50 15.65
CA LYS A 173 -23.45 2.83 15.03
C LYS A 173 -24.55 2.86 13.98
N MET A 174 -25.06 1.70 13.57
CA MET A 174 -26.09 1.56 12.56
C MET A 174 -27.49 1.79 13.15
N THR A 175 -28.40 2.32 12.34
CA THR A 175 -29.82 2.36 12.67
C THR A 175 -30.45 0.98 12.50
N ASP A 176 -31.62 0.75 13.11
CA ASP A 176 -32.35 -0.51 12.96
C ASP A 176 -32.65 -0.83 11.47
N ASP A 177 -32.97 0.20 10.67
CA ASP A 177 -33.17 0.06 9.23
C ASP A 177 -31.89 -0.38 8.50
N GLN A 178 -30.74 0.19 8.87
CA GLN A 178 -29.44 -0.20 8.29
C GLN A 178 -29.07 -1.62 8.69
N VAL A 179 -29.36 -2.02 9.93
CA VAL A 179 -29.15 -3.40 10.39
C VAL A 179 -30.01 -4.36 9.60
N ALA A 180 -31.31 -4.08 9.44
CA ALA A 180 -32.21 -4.90 8.65
C ALA A 180 -31.76 -5.00 7.18
N ALA A 181 -31.30 -3.90 6.59
CA ALA A 181 -30.75 -3.88 5.24
C ALA A 181 -29.48 -4.73 5.11
N ALA A 182 -28.56 -4.62 6.07
CA ALA A 182 -27.34 -5.42 6.09
C ALA A 182 -27.65 -6.92 6.22
N GLU A 183 -28.54 -7.29 7.14
CA GLU A 183 -28.95 -8.69 7.31
C GLU A 183 -29.61 -9.27 6.05
N LYS A 184 -30.44 -8.49 5.37
CA LYS A 184 -31.04 -8.88 4.09
C LYS A 184 -29.96 -9.18 3.05
N LEU A 185 -29.01 -8.26 2.88
CA LEU A 185 -27.89 -8.43 1.94
C LEU A 185 -26.95 -9.57 2.34
N GLU A 186 -26.78 -9.84 3.63
CA GLU A 186 -26.02 -11.01 4.10
C GLU A 186 -26.70 -12.32 3.69
N MET A 187 -28.05 -12.40 3.77
CA MET A 187 -28.79 -13.57 3.31
C MET A 187 -28.74 -13.73 1.79
N GLU A 188 -28.92 -12.65 1.04
CA GLU A 188 -28.86 -12.66 -0.43
C GLU A 188 -27.47 -13.06 -0.94
N ASN A 189 -26.41 -12.69 -0.21
CA ASN A 189 -25.03 -13.02 -0.56
C ASN A 189 -24.54 -14.35 0.06
N GLY A 190 -25.40 -15.10 0.76
CA GLY A 190 -25.04 -16.39 1.38
C GLY A 190 -24.06 -16.30 2.55
N LEU A 191 -23.90 -15.13 3.18
CA LEU A 191 -22.91 -14.90 4.23
C LEU A 191 -23.37 -15.34 5.63
N LYS A 192 -24.68 -15.56 5.84
CA LYS A 192 -25.28 -15.81 7.18
C LYS A 192 -25.13 -17.26 7.66
N GLU A 193 -24.94 -18.23 6.77
CA GLU A 193 -24.85 -19.66 7.11
C GLU A 193 -23.46 -20.12 7.57
N GLU A 194 -22.41 -19.32 7.32
CA GLU A 194 -21.01 -19.71 7.56
C GLU A 194 -20.41 -19.17 8.88
N ILE A 195 -21.21 -18.52 9.74
CA ILE A 195 -20.72 -17.81 10.94
C ILE A 195 -20.94 -18.60 12.27
N PHE A 196 -21.23 -19.90 12.21
CA PHE A 196 -21.49 -20.73 13.40
C PHE A 196 -20.23 -21.28 14.07
#